data_AF-A0A4U7F6N2-F1
#
_entry.id   AF-A0A4U7F6N2-F1
#
_cell.length_a   1.000
_cell.length_b   1.000
_cell.length_c   1.000
_cell.angle_alpha   90.00
_cell.angle_beta   90.00
_cell.angle_gamma   90.00
#
_symmetry.space_group_name_H-M   'P 1'
#
loop_
_entity.id
_entity.type
_entity.pdbx_description
1 polymer ?
#
loop_
_entity_poly.entity_id
_entity_poly.type
_entity_poly.pdbx_seq_one_letter_code
_entity_poly.pdbx_strand_id
1 'polypeptide(L)'
;MARRLLLGCSAVGNTLVDRSREENVELVAITDDTGWVSTLRDRNVATVEADPTDPSAYPDRAAVVLVASDDPARNVAAAEAARERYPDAMIVAHVGENPTAAEQSALEAVADRVVDPVEALVSRVCEAVGADGDDPGTEELPVRLLATLRELSGPLLVVAHDNPDPDAIASAIGLARVADVVGVPADPCYGGEIAHQENRAMVNLLDLSLSTFDGVDLDDYDGVALVDHSRAGINDSLPEGHPVDIVVDHHPPRGPVAGSFVDIRPDAGATSTLIEEYLSRLGVEPDRSLATALLYGIRIDTKDFTRSTSIPDFEAAASLSPLADESTLERVESPSVSQETLRVLANAIEGRDVRGSTVASCVGEISDRDTLAQAAERLLDLDGIAVTFVYGYMDGVVYGSARSRGTDLDVGELLRDALDPVGSAGGHATMAGAQVPLGILEEASESESLAEVVEAFVSGRFFEALDDAPTRPPDAGPKFSTD
;
A
#
# COMPACT_ATOMS: atom_id res chain seq x y z
N MET A 1 14.05 11.64 42.75
CA MET A 1 14.28 12.99 42.18
C MET A 1 13.13 13.21 41.22
N ALA A 2 12.18 14.10 41.51
CA ALA A 2 11.02 14.24 40.63
C ALA A 2 11.47 14.57 39.20
N ARG A 3 11.14 13.68 38.25
CA ARG A 3 11.45 13.90 36.84
C ARG A 3 10.34 14.72 36.18
N ARG A 4 9.09 14.52 36.63
CA ARG A 4 7.90 15.26 36.20
C ARG A 4 7.22 15.92 37.41
N LEU A 5 6.82 17.19 37.25
CA LEU A 5 6.01 17.94 38.21
C LEU A 5 4.69 18.30 37.55
N LEU A 6 3.55 17.95 38.16
CA LEU A 6 2.21 18.32 37.69
C LEU A 6 1.65 19.42 38.59
N LEU A 7 1.26 20.54 37.99
CA LEU A 7 0.72 21.73 38.67
C LEU A 7 -0.75 21.92 38.26
N GLY A 8 -1.65 21.87 39.24
CA GLY A 8 -3.08 22.04 39.01
C GLY A 8 -3.83 20.75 38.68
N CYS A 9 -5.15 20.87 38.61
CA CYS A 9 -6.09 19.76 38.43
C CYS A 9 -7.03 20.04 37.26
N SER A 10 -7.15 19.06 36.36
CA SER A 10 -8.12 19.01 35.26
C SER A 10 -8.36 17.55 34.88
N ALA A 11 -9.38 17.29 34.06
CA ALA A 11 -9.57 15.98 33.43
C ALA A 11 -8.33 15.52 32.62
N VAL A 12 -7.62 16.49 32.01
CA VAL A 12 -6.36 16.25 31.28
C VAL A 12 -5.26 15.83 32.25
N GLY A 13 -5.08 16.57 33.35
CA GLY A 13 -4.11 16.25 34.40
C GLY A 13 -4.34 14.86 35.00
N ASN A 14 -5.60 14.49 35.21
CA ASN A 14 -5.96 13.17 35.74
C ASN A 14 -5.59 12.02 34.78
N THR A 15 -5.84 12.18 33.48
CA THR A 15 -5.47 11.18 32.47
C THR A 15 -3.95 11.03 32.31
N LEU A 16 -3.21 12.14 32.42
CA LEU A 16 -1.73 12.15 32.35
C LEU A 16 -1.09 11.39 33.52
N VAL A 17 -1.71 11.43 34.69
CA VAL A 17 -1.28 10.66 35.87
C VAL A 17 -1.40 9.16 35.61
N ASP A 18 -2.51 8.70 35.02
CA ASP A 18 -2.73 7.28 34.75
C ASP A 18 -1.70 6.72 33.76
N ARG A 19 -1.43 7.43 32.65
CA ARG A 19 -0.38 7.03 31.69
C ARG A 19 1.04 7.05 32.27
N SER A 20 1.36 8.03 33.11
CA SER A 20 2.71 8.11 33.71
C SER A 20 3.04 6.94 34.65
N ARG A 21 2.01 6.27 35.20
CA ARG A 21 2.18 5.06 36.03
C ARG A 21 2.54 3.84 35.19
N GLU A 22 1.96 3.70 34.01
CA GLU A 22 2.28 2.62 33.07
C GLU A 22 3.76 2.69 32.64
N GLU A 23 4.29 3.90 32.49
CA GLU A 23 5.69 4.17 32.13
C GLU A 23 6.70 4.12 33.30
N ASN A 24 6.26 3.87 34.54
CA ASN A 24 7.08 3.94 35.78
C ASN A 24 7.85 5.27 35.96
N VAL A 25 7.22 6.42 35.64
CA VAL A 25 7.87 7.73 35.74
C VAL A 25 7.66 8.35 37.14
N GLU A 26 8.72 8.91 37.73
CA GLU A 26 8.66 9.62 39.02
C GLU A 26 7.94 10.97 38.86
N LEU A 27 6.64 10.99 39.20
CA LEU A 27 5.72 12.13 39.12
C LEU A 27 5.37 12.66 40.52
N VAL A 28 5.44 13.98 40.69
CA VAL A 28 4.90 14.69 41.86
C VAL A 28 3.79 15.62 41.40
N ALA A 29 2.63 15.59 42.05
CA ALA A 29 1.51 16.49 41.77
C ALA A 29 1.34 17.51 42.90
N ILE A 30 1.08 18.77 42.53
CA ILE A 30 0.74 19.87 43.44
C ILE A 30 -0.63 20.39 43.05
N THR A 31 -1.54 20.37 44.02
CA THR A 31 -2.93 20.84 43.85
C THR A 31 -3.53 21.21 45.19
N ASP A 32 -4.42 22.19 45.20
CA ASP A 32 -5.24 22.58 46.35
C ASP A 32 -6.64 21.96 46.31
N ASP A 33 -6.94 21.15 45.30
CA ASP A 33 -8.16 20.34 45.25
C ASP A 33 -8.06 19.14 46.19
N THR A 34 -8.62 19.29 47.38
CA THR A 34 -8.66 18.24 48.41
C THR A 34 -9.27 16.92 47.95
N GLY A 35 -10.26 16.95 47.05
CA GLY A 35 -10.89 15.76 46.50
C GLY A 35 -9.96 15.02 45.56
N TRP A 36 -9.27 15.74 44.69
CA TRP A 36 -8.29 15.15 43.79
C TRP A 36 -7.03 14.67 44.53
N VAL A 37 -6.59 15.38 45.57
CA VAL A 37 -5.49 14.92 46.45
C VAL A 37 -5.78 13.52 47.02
N SER A 38 -7.00 13.27 47.50
CA SER A 38 -7.36 11.92 47.98
C SER A 38 -7.28 10.88 46.85
N THR A 39 -7.77 11.22 45.66
CA THR A 39 -7.72 10.35 44.47
C THR A 39 -6.29 10.01 44.06
N LEU A 40 -5.39 11.00 44.04
CA LEU A 40 -3.98 10.80 43.68
C LEU A 40 -3.23 9.95 44.72
N ARG A 41 -3.49 10.17 46.01
CA ARG A 41 -2.91 9.38 47.10
C ARG A 41 -3.37 7.93 47.06
N ASP A 42 -4.66 7.67 46.81
CA ASP A 42 -5.20 6.31 46.63
C ASP A 42 -4.57 5.60 45.42
N ARG A 43 -4.16 6.37 44.42
CA ARG A 43 -3.43 5.89 43.23
C ARG A 43 -1.91 5.81 43.43
N ASN A 44 -1.41 6.03 44.65
CA ASN A 44 0.00 5.97 45.02
C ASN A 44 0.88 6.99 44.27
N VAL A 45 0.35 8.18 43.98
CA VAL A 45 1.06 9.30 43.37
C VAL A 45 1.56 10.23 44.47
N ALA A 46 2.83 10.64 44.38
CA ALA A 46 3.39 11.62 45.32
C ALA A 46 2.66 12.95 45.16
N THR A 47 1.95 13.39 46.20
CA THR A 47 1.04 14.54 46.11
C THR A 47 1.28 15.53 47.24
N VAL A 48 1.44 16.80 46.90
CA VAL A 48 1.52 17.93 47.84
C VAL A 48 0.23 18.74 47.73
N GLU A 49 -0.45 18.88 48.85
CA GLU A 49 -1.68 19.69 48.95
C GLU A 49 -1.30 21.15 49.20
N ALA A 50 -1.19 21.93 48.12
CA ALA A 50 -0.76 23.32 48.14
C ALA A 50 -1.21 24.04 46.86
N ASP A 51 -1.16 25.38 46.86
CA ASP A 51 -1.44 26.18 45.66
C ASP A 51 -0.38 25.88 44.57
N PRO A 52 -0.77 25.39 43.38
CA PRO A 52 0.14 25.14 42.27
C PRO A 52 0.86 26.39 41.76
N THR A 53 0.37 27.60 42.09
CA THR A 53 1.02 28.86 41.73
C THR A 53 2.10 29.29 42.74
N ASP A 54 2.22 28.61 43.88
CA ASP A 54 3.22 28.91 44.90
C ASP A 54 4.49 28.03 44.73
N PRO A 55 5.62 28.59 44.27
CA PRO A 55 6.85 27.84 44.06
C PRO A 55 7.49 27.33 45.36
N SER A 56 7.06 27.79 46.53
CA SER A 56 7.57 27.31 47.83
C SER A 56 7.22 25.83 48.11
N ALA A 57 6.14 25.34 47.48
CA ALA A 57 5.71 23.95 47.56
C ALA A 57 6.41 23.04 46.55
N TYR A 58 7.19 23.60 45.62
CA TYR A 58 7.79 22.85 44.54
C TYR A 58 8.98 22.00 45.03
N PRO A 59 9.24 20.84 44.41
CA PRO A 59 10.43 20.05 44.74
C PRO A 59 11.75 20.81 44.47
N ASP A 60 12.88 20.21 44.85
CA ASP A 60 14.19 20.84 44.59
C ASP A 60 14.54 20.89 43.10
N ARG A 61 13.96 20.00 42.30
CA ARG A 61 14.27 19.81 40.88
C ARG A 61 13.11 19.16 40.16
N ALA A 62 12.86 19.61 38.94
CA ALA A 62 11.97 19.02 37.95
C ALA A 62 12.65 19.13 36.58
N ALA A 63 12.58 18.08 35.76
CA ALA A 63 13.06 18.13 34.37
C ALA A 63 11.94 18.51 33.39
N VAL A 64 10.70 18.12 33.73
CA VAL A 64 9.49 18.46 32.99
C VAL A 64 8.45 18.99 33.98
N VAL A 65 7.80 20.10 33.65
CA VAL A 65 6.66 20.65 34.38
C VAL A 65 5.43 20.61 33.48
N LEU A 66 4.36 20.00 33.98
CA LEU A 66 3.06 19.90 33.35
C LEU A 66 2.11 20.85 34.08
N VAL A 67 1.54 21.82 33.38
CA VAL A 67 0.55 22.76 33.93
C VAL A 67 -0.82 22.38 33.38
N ALA A 68 -1.74 22.01 34.28
CA ALA A 68 -2.95 21.28 33.94
C ALA A 68 -4.20 21.69 34.77
N SER A 69 -4.42 22.98 35.07
CA SER A 69 -5.64 23.47 35.76
C SER A 69 -6.70 24.01 34.81
N ASP A 70 -7.99 23.73 35.04
CA ASP A 70 -9.07 24.24 34.16
C ASP A 70 -9.17 25.80 34.06
N ASP A 71 -8.45 26.54 34.92
CA ASP A 71 -8.38 28.01 34.93
C ASP A 71 -7.14 28.53 34.14
N PRO A 72 -7.35 29.25 33.02
CA PRO A 72 -6.28 29.82 32.21
C PRO A 72 -5.34 30.76 32.96
N ALA A 73 -5.87 31.65 33.81
CA ALA A 73 -5.07 32.61 34.56
C ALA A 73 -4.18 31.89 35.57
N ARG A 74 -4.70 30.82 36.18
CA ARG A 74 -3.93 29.95 37.08
C ARG A 74 -2.80 29.23 36.34
N ASN A 75 -3.05 28.77 35.13
CA ASN A 75 -2.03 28.11 34.31
C ASN A 75 -0.89 29.07 33.94
N VAL A 76 -1.20 30.31 33.58
CA VAL A 76 -0.18 31.34 33.32
C VAL A 76 0.68 31.55 34.56
N ALA A 77 0.05 31.78 35.73
CA ALA A 77 0.78 32.00 36.98
C ALA A 77 1.64 30.81 37.40
N ALA A 78 1.13 29.58 37.27
CA ALA A 78 1.87 28.37 37.57
C ALA A 78 3.04 28.14 36.60
N ALA A 79 2.86 28.43 35.30
CA ALA A 79 3.91 28.34 34.30
C ALA A 79 5.03 29.38 34.56
N GLU A 80 4.68 30.61 34.92
CA GLU A 80 5.63 31.67 35.28
C GLU A 80 6.45 31.28 36.52
N ALA A 81 5.77 30.84 37.59
CA ALA A 81 6.43 30.37 38.81
C ALA A 81 7.35 29.17 38.55
N ALA A 82 6.91 28.23 37.70
CA ALA A 82 7.71 27.08 37.29
C ALA A 82 8.94 27.51 36.48
N ARG A 83 8.81 28.46 35.54
CA ARG A 83 9.93 28.95 34.74
C ARG A 83 10.97 29.68 35.57
N GLU A 84 10.54 30.48 36.55
CA GLU A 84 11.45 31.16 37.47
C GLU A 84 12.22 30.15 38.35
N ARG A 85 11.52 29.12 38.85
CA ARG A 85 12.12 28.09 39.70
C ARG A 85 13.00 27.11 38.93
N TYR A 86 12.62 26.78 37.70
CA TYR A 86 13.30 25.79 36.85
C TYR A 86 13.56 26.37 35.45
N PRO A 87 14.57 27.23 35.28
CA PRO A 87 14.86 27.85 33.99
C PRO A 87 15.08 26.85 32.85
N ASP A 88 15.69 25.70 33.17
CA ASP A 88 16.07 24.65 32.20
C ASP A 88 15.03 23.52 32.05
N ALA A 89 13.91 23.56 32.78
CA ALA A 89 12.88 22.53 32.66
C ALA A 89 12.04 22.72 31.40
N MET A 90 11.59 21.62 30.80
CA MET A 90 10.59 21.66 29.75
C MET A 90 9.21 21.89 30.38
N ILE A 91 8.55 22.99 30.01
CA ILE A 91 7.22 23.35 30.49
C ILE A 91 6.20 23.05 29.38
N VAL A 92 5.28 22.12 29.66
CA VAL A 92 4.12 21.83 28.81
C VAL A 92 2.88 22.28 29.55
N ALA A 93 2.14 23.22 28.98
CA ALA A 93 0.96 23.79 29.62
C ALA A 93 -0.29 23.57 28.78
N HIS A 94 -1.39 23.18 29.41
CA HIS A 94 -2.69 23.30 28.75
C HIS A 94 -3.27 24.70 28.95
N VAL A 95 -4.05 25.17 27.99
CA VAL A 95 -4.53 26.57 28.00
C VAL A 95 -5.66 26.82 29.01
N GLY A 96 -6.36 25.80 29.50
CA GLY A 96 -7.55 25.93 30.36
C GLY A 96 -8.87 26.06 29.59
N GLU A 97 -9.97 26.31 30.28
CA GLU A 97 -11.29 26.51 29.68
C GLU A 97 -11.52 27.98 29.28
N ASN A 98 -11.92 28.22 28.03
CA ASN A 98 -12.29 29.55 27.49
C ASN A 98 -11.24 30.65 27.76
N PRO A 99 -9.97 30.47 27.35
CA PRO A 99 -8.92 31.47 27.59
C PRO A 99 -9.19 32.77 26.81
N THR A 100 -8.79 33.90 27.39
CA THR A 100 -8.65 35.14 26.61
C THR A 100 -7.40 35.08 25.73
N ALA A 101 -7.39 35.83 24.62
CA ALA A 101 -6.21 35.91 23.75
C ALA A 101 -4.95 36.39 24.49
N ALA A 102 -5.12 37.20 25.54
CA ALA A 102 -4.01 37.67 26.38
C ALA A 102 -3.43 36.56 27.26
N GLU A 103 -4.28 35.73 27.87
CA GLU A 103 -3.85 34.57 28.68
C GLU A 103 -3.16 33.52 27.82
N GLN A 104 -3.73 33.22 26.64
CA GLN A 104 -3.11 32.30 25.68
C GLN A 104 -1.72 32.81 25.26
N SER A 105 -1.61 34.08 24.85
CA SER A 105 -0.33 34.67 24.46
C SER A 105 0.69 34.69 25.61
N ALA A 106 0.24 34.93 26.85
CA ALA A 106 1.10 34.90 28.03
C ALA A 106 1.62 33.48 28.31
N LEU A 107 0.76 32.47 28.18
CA LEU A 107 1.15 31.08 28.37
C LEU A 107 2.14 30.60 27.30
N GLU A 108 1.89 30.93 26.03
CA GLU A 108 2.78 30.65 24.89
C GLU A 108 4.14 31.32 25.01
N ALA A 109 4.24 32.46 25.70
CA ALA A 109 5.51 33.16 25.92
C ALA A 109 6.39 32.48 26.98
N VAL A 110 5.82 31.65 27.88
CA VAL A 110 6.50 31.08 29.04
C VAL A 110 6.70 29.56 28.92
N ALA A 111 5.70 28.87 28.39
CA ALA A 111 5.74 27.42 28.17
C ALA A 111 6.51 27.07 26.88
N ASP A 112 7.21 25.94 26.88
CA ASP A 112 7.88 25.44 25.68
C ASP A 112 6.88 24.81 24.69
N ARG A 113 5.76 24.29 25.20
CA ARG A 113 4.64 23.77 24.42
C ARG A 113 3.33 24.11 25.10
N VAL A 114 2.42 24.70 24.34
CA VAL A 114 1.02 24.91 24.75
C VAL A 114 0.13 23.90 24.05
N VAL A 115 -0.84 23.37 24.78
CA VAL A 115 -1.86 22.44 24.27
C VAL A 115 -3.23 23.05 24.51
N ASP A 116 -3.96 23.35 23.44
CA ASP A 116 -5.38 23.65 23.52
C ASP A 116 -6.19 22.35 23.42
N PRO A 117 -6.90 21.92 24.49
CA PRO A 117 -7.68 20.69 24.48
C PRO A 117 -8.90 20.77 23.55
N VAL A 118 -9.47 21.96 23.35
CA VAL A 118 -10.59 22.16 22.43
C VAL A 118 -10.10 22.04 20.99
N GLU A 119 -9.01 22.73 20.65
CA GLU A 119 -8.39 22.60 19.32
C GLU A 119 -8.00 21.16 19.02
N ALA A 120 -7.31 20.47 19.95
CA ALA A 120 -6.92 19.08 19.77
C ALA A 120 -8.12 18.13 19.59
N LEU A 121 -9.22 18.35 20.32
CA LEU A 121 -10.46 17.58 20.17
C LEU A 121 -11.14 17.90 18.83
N VAL A 122 -11.23 19.17 18.45
CA VAL A 122 -11.81 19.63 17.19
C VAL A 122 -11.04 19.02 16.02
N SER A 123 -9.70 19.06 16.03
CA SER A 123 -8.87 18.42 15.01
C SER A 123 -9.20 16.93 14.86
N ARG A 124 -9.32 16.19 15.97
CA ARG A 124 -9.66 14.76 15.92
C ARG A 124 -11.07 14.49 15.41
N VAL A 125 -12.03 15.36 15.75
CA VAL A 125 -13.40 15.28 15.23
C VAL A 125 -13.43 15.59 13.74
N CYS A 126 -12.75 16.66 13.30
CA CYS A 126 -12.59 17.02 11.89
C CYS A 126 -11.99 15.88 11.09
N GLU A 127 -10.90 15.27 11.57
CA GLU A 127 -10.27 14.10 10.94
C GLU A 127 -11.24 12.93 10.79
N ALA A 128 -12.00 12.61 11.83
CA ALA A 128 -12.98 11.50 11.79
C ALA A 128 -14.14 11.74 10.82
N VAL A 129 -14.56 13.00 10.62
CA VAL A 129 -15.61 13.34 9.65
C VAL A 129 -15.06 13.70 8.27
N GLY A 130 -13.75 13.74 8.08
CA GLY A 130 -13.13 14.19 6.82
C GLY A 130 -13.25 15.68 6.56
N ALA A 131 -13.26 16.53 7.59
CA ALA A 131 -13.36 18.00 7.49
C ALA A 131 -12.05 18.71 7.88
N ASP A 132 -10.92 17.99 7.83
CA ASP A 132 -9.57 18.43 8.16
C ASP A 132 -8.68 18.71 6.93
N GLY A 133 -9.11 18.30 5.74
CA GLY A 133 -8.38 18.53 4.50
C GLY A 133 -8.46 19.99 4.02
N ASP A 134 -7.35 20.53 3.54
CA ASP A 134 -7.30 21.80 2.81
C ASP A 134 -7.90 21.70 1.38
N ASP A 135 -8.23 20.48 0.92
CA ASP A 135 -8.80 20.22 -0.40
C ASP A 135 -10.35 20.17 -0.34
N PRO A 136 -11.06 21.13 -0.97
CA PRO A 136 -12.53 21.19 -0.96
C PRO A 136 -13.24 19.97 -1.59
N GLY A 137 -12.50 19.05 -2.21
CA GLY A 137 -13.01 17.83 -2.84
C GLY A 137 -13.05 16.60 -1.94
N THR A 138 -12.29 16.57 -0.85
CA THR A 138 -12.18 15.43 0.07
C THR A 138 -13.08 15.53 1.30
N GLU A 139 -13.82 16.64 1.42
CA GLU A 139 -14.71 16.87 2.56
C GLU A 139 -15.79 15.78 2.67
N GLU A 140 -15.94 15.21 3.86
CA GLU A 140 -16.97 14.22 4.21
C GLU A 140 -16.90 12.88 3.44
N LEU A 141 -15.79 12.54 2.77
CA LEU A 141 -15.66 11.30 2.01
C LEU A 141 -16.02 10.04 2.82
N PRO A 142 -15.53 9.82 4.06
CA PRO A 142 -15.93 8.66 4.85
C PRO A 142 -17.44 8.62 5.14
N VAL A 143 -18.04 9.78 5.42
CA VAL A 143 -19.47 9.89 5.71
C VAL A 143 -20.30 9.55 4.47
N ARG A 144 -19.88 10.06 3.29
CA ARG A 144 -20.51 9.79 2.01
C ARG A 144 -20.38 8.32 1.60
N LEU A 145 -19.20 7.72 1.75
CA LEU A 145 -18.98 6.30 1.49
C LEU A 145 -19.91 5.44 2.36
N LEU A 146 -19.96 5.70 3.67
CA LEU A 146 -20.87 4.99 4.56
C LEU A 146 -22.35 5.23 4.24
N ALA A 147 -22.72 6.42 3.77
CA ALA A 147 -24.09 6.71 3.35
C ALA A 147 -24.47 5.88 2.12
N THR A 148 -23.61 5.86 1.09
CA THR A 148 -23.81 5.04 -0.12
C THR A 148 -23.89 3.55 0.23
N LEU A 149 -23.01 3.04 1.09
CA LEU A 149 -23.08 1.65 1.55
C LEU A 149 -24.41 1.34 2.27
N ARG A 150 -24.90 2.23 3.13
CA ARG A 150 -26.18 2.05 3.86
C ARG A 150 -27.42 2.11 2.98
N GLU A 151 -27.32 2.66 1.77
CA GLU A 151 -28.42 2.68 0.80
C GLU A 151 -28.61 1.30 0.14
N LEU A 152 -27.58 0.44 0.18
CA LEU A 152 -27.65 -0.92 -0.31
C LEU A 152 -28.53 -1.78 0.61
N SER A 153 -29.47 -2.48 0.00
CA SER A 153 -30.41 -3.43 0.59
C SER A 153 -29.92 -4.89 0.50
N GLY A 154 -28.80 -5.14 -0.19
CA GLY A 154 -28.19 -6.45 -0.40
C GLY A 154 -26.66 -6.40 -0.37
N PRO A 155 -25.99 -7.49 -0.78
CA PRO A 155 -24.53 -7.56 -0.75
C PRO A 155 -23.89 -6.66 -1.82
N LEU A 156 -22.68 -6.22 -1.54
CA LEU A 156 -21.82 -5.44 -2.44
C LEU A 156 -20.81 -6.36 -3.14
N LEU A 157 -20.73 -6.30 -4.47
CA LEU A 157 -19.61 -6.92 -5.18
C LEU A 157 -18.45 -5.92 -5.24
N VAL A 158 -17.26 -6.29 -4.75
CA VAL A 158 -16.07 -5.44 -4.84
C VAL A 158 -15.14 -6.00 -5.90
N VAL A 159 -15.07 -5.33 -7.04
CA VAL A 159 -14.32 -5.78 -8.21
C VAL A 159 -12.96 -5.09 -8.23
N ALA A 160 -11.90 -5.90 -8.22
CA ALA A 160 -10.55 -5.49 -8.57
C ALA A 160 -10.33 -5.63 -10.08
N HIS A 161 -9.32 -4.96 -10.63
CA HIS A 161 -8.99 -5.08 -12.04
C HIS A 161 -8.54 -6.52 -12.39
N ASP A 162 -8.64 -6.90 -13.67
CA ASP A 162 -8.24 -8.22 -14.18
C ASP A 162 -6.74 -8.45 -13.95
N ASN A 163 -6.38 -9.70 -13.61
CA ASN A 163 -5.02 -10.10 -13.23
C ASN A 163 -4.45 -9.18 -12.14
N PRO A 164 -5.08 -9.14 -10.96
CA PRO A 164 -4.89 -8.07 -9.99
C PRO A 164 -3.47 -8.08 -9.42
N ASP A 165 -2.96 -6.89 -9.16
CA ASP A 165 -1.71 -6.69 -8.45
C ASP A 165 -1.94 -6.62 -6.92
N PRO A 166 -0.89 -6.48 -6.10
CA PRO A 166 -1.04 -6.41 -4.65
C PRO A 166 -1.93 -5.25 -4.16
N ASP A 167 -1.92 -4.10 -4.84
CA ASP A 167 -2.70 -2.94 -4.42
C ASP A 167 -4.20 -3.18 -4.63
N ALA A 168 -4.57 -3.68 -5.81
CA ALA A 168 -5.94 -4.04 -6.12
C ALA A 168 -6.49 -5.15 -5.20
N ILE A 169 -5.68 -6.19 -4.92
CA ILE A 169 -6.05 -7.29 -4.01
C ILE A 169 -6.32 -6.76 -2.59
N ALA A 170 -5.39 -5.97 -2.05
CA ALA A 170 -5.50 -5.45 -0.70
C ALA A 170 -6.66 -4.47 -0.57
N SER A 171 -6.83 -3.60 -1.56
CA SER A 171 -7.89 -2.59 -1.60
C SER A 171 -9.28 -3.22 -1.66
N ALA A 172 -9.46 -4.30 -2.42
CA ALA A 172 -10.75 -4.99 -2.51
C ALA A 172 -11.19 -5.57 -1.16
N ILE A 173 -10.27 -6.24 -0.47
CA ILE A 173 -10.53 -6.80 0.86
C ILE A 173 -10.73 -5.69 1.90
N GLY A 174 -9.93 -4.64 1.83
CA GLY A 174 -10.04 -3.52 2.75
C GLY A 174 -11.36 -2.75 2.57
N LEU A 175 -11.85 -2.57 1.35
CA LEU A 175 -13.17 -1.98 1.11
C LEU A 175 -14.30 -2.89 1.62
N ALA A 176 -14.18 -4.21 1.46
CA ALA A 176 -15.12 -5.15 2.08
C ALA A 176 -15.10 -5.04 3.62
N ARG A 177 -13.92 -4.82 4.21
CA ARG A 177 -13.80 -4.55 5.65
C ARG A 177 -14.47 -3.23 6.07
N VAL A 178 -14.40 -2.19 5.24
CA VAL A 178 -15.12 -0.93 5.44
C VAL A 178 -16.64 -1.14 5.36
N ALA A 179 -17.14 -1.95 4.41
CA ALA A 179 -18.56 -2.26 4.28
C ALA A 179 -19.14 -2.99 5.52
N ASP A 180 -18.35 -3.88 6.13
CA ASP A 180 -18.73 -4.60 7.36
C ASP A 180 -19.04 -3.65 8.54
N VAL A 181 -18.45 -2.45 8.58
CA VAL A 181 -18.72 -1.42 9.60
C VAL A 181 -20.21 -1.04 9.67
N VAL A 182 -20.89 -1.06 8.52
CA VAL A 182 -22.33 -0.77 8.42
C VAL A 182 -23.18 -2.03 8.22
N GLY A 183 -22.57 -3.22 8.35
CA GLY A 183 -23.25 -4.51 8.25
C GLY A 183 -23.66 -4.89 6.83
N VAL A 184 -23.02 -4.31 5.81
CA VAL A 184 -23.24 -4.68 4.41
C VAL A 184 -22.26 -5.80 4.06
N PRO A 185 -22.74 -7.01 3.72
CA PRO A 185 -21.86 -8.06 3.22
C PRO A 185 -21.21 -7.61 1.92
N ALA A 186 -19.91 -7.86 1.77
CA ALA A 186 -19.18 -7.49 0.58
C ALA A 186 -18.28 -8.65 0.14
N ASP A 187 -18.33 -8.98 -1.15
CA ASP A 187 -17.57 -10.09 -1.74
C ASP A 187 -16.50 -9.53 -2.70
N PRO A 188 -15.21 -9.59 -2.31
CA PRO A 188 -14.11 -9.23 -3.18
C PRO A 188 -13.93 -10.23 -4.32
N CYS A 189 -13.80 -9.75 -5.54
CA CYS A 189 -13.54 -10.58 -6.71
C CYS A 189 -12.58 -9.92 -7.73
N TYR A 190 -12.07 -10.75 -8.63
CA TYR A 190 -11.19 -10.33 -9.73
C TYR A 190 -11.41 -11.22 -10.96
N GLY A 191 -11.09 -10.71 -12.14
CA GLY A 191 -11.05 -11.51 -13.37
C GLY A 191 -9.64 -11.97 -13.75
N GLY A 192 -9.56 -12.94 -14.66
CA GLY A 192 -8.28 -13.52 -15.10
C GLY A 192 -7.59 -14.36 -14.03
N GLU A 193 -6.26 -14.30 -13.98
CA GLU A 193 -5.44 -15.10 -13.07
C GLU A 193 -4.47 -14.22 -12.26
N ILE A 194 -4.23 -14.59 -11.00
CA ILE A 194 -3.14 -14.01 -10.21
C ILE A 194 -1.82 -14.62 -10.71
N ALA A 195 -1.20 -13.99 -11.71
CA ALA A 195 -0.09 -14.57 -12.46
C ALA A 195 1.25 -14.53 -11.70
N HIS A 196 1.59 -13.37 -11.11
CA HIS A 196 2.87 -13.17 -10.43
C HIS A 196 3.01 -14.05 -9.18
N GLN A 197 4.20 -14.61 -8.97
CA GLN A 197 4.44 -15.54 -7.87
C GLN A 197 4.32 -14.86 -6.51
N GLU A 198 4.74 -13.60 -6.44
CA GLU A 198 4.64 -12.72 -5.29
C GLU A 198 3.17 -12.47 -4.93
N ASN A 199 2.32 -12.17 -5.91
CA ASN A 199 0.88 -11.94 -5.69
C ASN A 199 0.19 -13.24 -5.24
N ARG A 200 0.56 -14.40 -5.82
CA ARG A 200 0.08 -15.71 -5.33
C ARG A 200 0.57 -16.00 -3.92
N ALA A 201 1.82 -15.67 -3.60
CA ALA A 201 2.36 -15.83 -2.26
C ALA A 201 1.62 -14.94 -1.25
N MET A 202 1.32 -13.69 -1.61
CA MET A 202 0.52 -12.77 -0.81
C MET A 202 -0.83 -13.40 -0.43
N VAL A 203 -1.60 -13.84 -1.42
CA VAL A 203 -2.93 -14.43 -1.18
C VAL A 203 -2.83 -15.70 -0.32
N ASN A 204 -1.91 -16.61 -0.63
CA ASN A 204 -1.81 -17.89 0.07
C ASN A 204 -1.21 -17.78 1.48
N LEU A 205 -0.21 -16.92 1.68
CA LEU A 205 0.48 -16.80 2.97
C LEU A 205 -0.31 -15.96 3.97
N LEU A 206 -1.09 -14.99 3.50
CA LEU A 206 -1.96 -14.15 4.33
C LEU A 206 -3.39 -14.71 4.44
N ASP A 207 -3.69 -15.83 3.76
CA ASP A 207 -5.02 -16.46 3.73
C ASP A 207 -6.12 -15.50 3.26
N LEU A 208 -5.82 -14.72 2.21
CA LEU A 208 -6.72 -13.71 1.67
C LEU A 208 -7.86 -14.36 0.88
N SER A 209 -9.09 -13.99 1.19
CA SER A 209 -10.29 -14.51 0.53
C SER A 209 -10.78 -13.56 -0.55
N LEU A 210 -10.58 -13.94 -1.82
CA LEU A 210 -11.22 -13.31 -2.98
C LEU A 210 -11.69 -14.41 -3.94
N SER A 211 -12.80 -14.18 -4.62
CA SER A 211 -13.34 -15.10 -5.62
C SER A 211 -12.93 -14.67 -7.04
N THR A 212 -12.92 -15.62 -7.96
CA THR A 212 -12.87 -15.28 -9.40
C THR A 212 -14.22 -14.72 -9.83
N PHE A 213 -14.22 -13.75 -10.72
CA PHE A 213 -15.44 -13.22 -11.34
C PHE A 213 -16.19 -14.30 -12.15
N ASP A 214 -15.47 -15.32 -12.62
CA ASP A 214 -16.05 -16.48 -13.28
C ASP A 214 -17.11 -17.17 -12.40
N GLY A 215 -18.36 -17.12 -12.87
CA GLY A 215 -19.51 -17.73 -12.18
C GLY A 215 -20.22 -16.82 -11.17
N VAL A 216 -19.81 -15.55 -11.05
CA VAL A 216 -20.55 -14.53 -10.31
C VAL A 216 -21.83 -14.18 -11.08
N ASP A 217 -22.98 -14.26 -10.41
CA ASP A 217 -24.24 -13.73 -10.91
C ASP A 217 -24.42 -12.31 -10.37
N LEU A 218 -24.40 -11.30 -11.25
CA LEU A 218 -24.52 -9.90 -10.85
C LEU A 218 -25.90 -9.58 -10.24
N ASP A 219 -26.93 -10.37 -10.55
CA ASP A 219 -28.28 -10.19 -9.99
C ASP A 219 -28.36 -10.56 -8.49
N ASP A 220 -27.35 -11.26 -7.95
CA ASP A 220 -27.25 -11.59 -6.52
C ASP A 220 -26.77 -10.39 -5.67
N TYR A 221 -26.29 -9.32 -6.31
CA TYR A 221 -25.70 -8.14 -5.66
C TYR A 221 -26.56 -6.90 -5.86
N ASP A 222 -26.66 -6.09 -4.81
CA ASP A 222 -27.43 -4.83 -4.84
C ASP A 222 -26.56 -3.63 -5.20
N GLY A 223 -25.24 -3.78 -5.14
CA GLY A 223 -24.30 -2.76 -5.60
C GLY A 223 -22.98 -3.33 -6.10
N VAL A 224 -22.27 -2.52 -6.87
CA VAL A 224 -20.93 -2.84 -7.41
C VAL A 224 -19.94 -1.73 -7.04
N ALA A 225 -18.80 -2.12 -6.48
CA ALA A 225 -17.66 -1.24 -6.23
C ALA A 225 -16.48 -1.60 -7.15
N LEU A 226 -15.78 -0.59 -7.65
CA LEU A 226 -14.48 -0.75 -8.31
C LEU A 226 -13.38 -0.21 -7.41
N VAL A 227 -12.30 -0.99 -7.29
CA VAL A 227 -11.08 -0.58 -6.59
C VAL A 227 -9.89 -0.64 -7.52
N ASP A 228 -9.02 0.35 -7.43
CA ASP A 228 -7.78 0.46 -8.19
C ASP A 228 -7.96 0.51 -9.73
N HIS A 229 -9.19 0.83 -10.13
CA HIS A 229 -9.58 1.21 -11.48
C HIS A 229 -10.94 1.88 -11.39
N SER A 230 -11.31 2.63 -12.44
CA SER A 230 -12.43 3.56 -12.35
C SER A 230 -13.55 3.34 -13.37
N ARG A 231 -13.51 2.29 -14.21
CA ARG A 231 -14.47 2.12 -15.31
C ARG A 231 -14.77 0.66 -15.61
N ALA A 232 -16.05 0.29 -15.44
CA ALA A 232 -16.55 -1.05 -15.74
C ALA A 232 -16.32 -1.49 -17.21
N GLY A 233 -15.83 -2.71 -17.38
CA GLY A 233 -15.46 -3.34 -18.64
C GLY A 233 -14.17 -2.80 -19.24
N ILE A 234 -13.39 -2.01 -18.49
CA ILE A 234 -12.08 -1.51 -18.88
C ILE A 234 -11.07 -2.04 -17.86
N ASN A 235 -10.33 -3.08 -18.26
CA ASN A 235 -9.39 -3.79 -17.39
C ASN A 235 -10.08 -4.55 -16.25
N ASP A 236 -11.33 -4.98 -16.44
CA ASP A 236 -12.08 -5.82 -15.52
C ASP A 236 -13.02 -6.75 -16.32
N SER A 237 -13.61 -7.72 -15.63
CA SER A 237 -14.52 -8.72 -16.21
C SER A 237 -15.99 -8.31 -16.22
N LEU A 238 -16.33 -7.07 -15.83
CA LEU A 238 -17.69 -6.56 -15.92
C LEU A 238 -18.08 -6.24 -17.37
N PRO A 239 -19.38 -6.25 -17.70
CA PRO A 239 -19.85 -5.72 -18.96
C PRO A 239 -19.48 -4.23 -19.12
N GLU A 240 -19.06 -3.83 -20.32
CA GLU A 240 -18.73 -2.42 -20.59
C GLU A 240 -19.92 -1.50 -20.27
N GLY A 241 -19.68 -0.52 -19.39
CA GLY A 241 -20.70 0.44 -18.97
C GLY A 241 -21.72 -0.11 -17.98
N HIS A 242 -21.46 -1.26 -17.34
CA HIS A 242 -22.25 -1.73 -16.20
C HIS A 242 -22.35 -0.62 -15.13
N PRO A 243 -23.51 -0.43 -14.48
CA PRO A 243 -23.64 0.51 -13.38
C PRO A 243 -22.66 0.19 -12.25
N VAL A 244 -22.05 1.23 -11.69
CA VAL A 244 -21.12 1.15 -10.56
C VAL A 244 -21.61 2.12 -9.50
N ASP A 245 -21.59 1.70 -8.24
CA ASP A 245 -22.04 2.50 -7.11
C ASP A 245 -20.88 3.20 -6.42
N ILE A 246 -19.74 2.52 -6.29
CA ILE A 246 -18.59 2.99 -5.53
C ILE A 246 -17.33 2.87 -6.41
N VAL A 247 -16.53 3.92 -6.49
CA VAL A 247 -15.20 3.88 -7.11
C VAL A 247 -14.19 4.45 -6.12
N VAL A 248 -13.12 3.69 -5.85
CA VAL A 248 -11.95 4.14 -5.09
C VAL A 248 -10.71 3.83 -5.90
N ASP A 249 -10.01 4.85 -6.37
CA ASP A 249 -8.87 4.68 -7.28
C ASP A 249 -7.84 5.81 -7.08
N HIS A 250 -6.56 5.52 -7.30
CA HIS A 250 -5.51 6.53 -7.31
C HIS A 250 -4.99 6.83 -8.74
N HIS A 251 -5.55 6.21 -9.78
CA HIS A 251 -5.12 6.46 -11.14
C HIS A 251 -5.78 7.73 -11.74
N PRO A 252 -5.07 8.49 -12.60
CA PRO A 252 -5.69 9.55 -13.38
C PRO A 252 -6.79 9.00 -14.29
N PRO A 253 -8.04 9.51 -14.23
CA PRO A 253 -9.14 8.97 -14.99
C PRO A 253 -8.93 9.21 -16.49
N ARG A 254 -9.10 8.16 -17.30
CA ARG A 254 -8.97 8.21 -18.78
C ARG A 254 -10.27 8.54 -19.51
N GLY A 255 -11.29 9.01 -18.78
CA GLY A 255 -12.61 9.34 -19.28
C GLY A 255 -13.57 9.69 -18.14
N PRO A 256 -14.84 10.00 -18.44
CA PRO A 256 -15.86 10.21 -17.41
C PRO A 256 -16.02 8.97 -16.55
N VAL A 257 -16.04 9.17 -15.23
CA VAL A 257 -16.33 8.13 -14.23
C VAL A 257 -17.67 8.46 -13.59
N ALA A 258 -18.52 7.45 -13.45
CA ALA A 258 -19.83 7.58 -12.84
C ALA A 258 -19.96 6.58 -11.69
N GLY A 259 -20.58 7.03 -10.60
CA GLY A 259 -20.97 6.23 -9.47
C GLY A 259 -21.68 7.08 -8.42
N SER A 260 -22.38 6.43 -7.50
CA SER A 260 -23.04 7.07 -6.36
C SER A 260 -22.00 7.70 -5.40
N PHE A 261 -20.84 7.03 -5.27
CA PHE A 261 -19.64 7.49 -4.61
C PHE A 261 -18.44 7.32 -5.54
N VAL A 262 -17.67 8.39 -5.73
CA VAL A 262 -16.44 8.37 -6.53
C VAL A 262 -15.38 9.14 -5.77
N ASP A 263 -14.31 8.43 -5.41
CA ASP A 263 -13.09 8.97 -4.82
C ASP A 263 -11.90 8.58 -5.70
N ILE A 264 -11.35 9.57 -6.41
CA ILE A 264 -10.19 9.36 -7.27
C ILE A 264 -9.12 10.38 -6.89
N ARG A 265 -7.97 9.91 -6.39
CA ARG A 265 -6.89 10.78 -5.89
C ARG A 265 -5.55 10.48 -6.58
N PRO A 266 -5.29 11.10 -7.75
CA PRO A 266 -4.06 10.87 -8.52
C PRO A 266 -2.75 11.28 -7.88
N ASP A 267 -2.83 11.99 -6.76
CA ASP A 267 -1.71 12.41 -5.92
C ASP A 267 -1.35 11.37 -4.85
N ALA A 268 -2.25 10.43 -4.53
CA ALA A 268 -1.95 9.31 -3.66
C ALA A 268 -1.12 8.23 -4.39
N GLY A 269 -0.20 7.61 -3.68
CA GLY A 269 0.72 6.65 -4.26
C GLY A 269 0.13 5.27 -4.51
N ALA A 270 -0.96 4.92 -3.83
CA ALA A 270 -1.67 3.64 -3.96
C ALA A 270 -3.14 3.78 -3.54
N THR A 271 -4.00 2.93 -4.08
CA THR A 271 -5.40 2.77 -3.62
C THR A 271 -5.43 2.22 -2.18
N SER A 272 -4.49 1.36 -1.79
CA SER A 272 -4.33 0.86 -0.41
C SER A 272 -4.13 1.98 0.61
N THR A 273 -3.49 3.09 0.21
CA THR A 273 -3.36 4.29 1.05
C THR A 273 -4.74 4.88 1.34
N LEU A 274 -5.61 5.00 0.33
CA LEU A 274 -6.97 5.52 0.51
C LEU A 274 -7.80 4.60 1.39
N ILE A 275 -7.66 3.28 1.22
CA ILE A 275 -8.38 2.28 2.02
C ILE A 275 -7.93 2.29 3.48
N GLU A 276 -6.63 2.40 3.75
CA GLU A 276 -6.12 2.61 5.11
C GLU A 276 -6.71 3.87 5.73
N GLU A 277 -6.75 4.97 4.97
CA GLU A 277 -7.29 6.23 5.46
C GLU A 277 -8.77 6.08 5.87
N TYR A 278 -9.58 5.37 5.08
CA TYR A 278 -10.96 5.06 5.45
C TYR A 278 -11.04 4.21 6.73
N LEU A 279 -10.25 3.15 6.85
CA LEU A 279 -10.22 2.31 8.05
C LEU A 279 -9.84 3.13 9.29
N SER A 280 -8.79 3.94 9.19
CA SER A 280 -8.27 4.79 10.27
C SER A 280 -9.30 5.84 10.71
N ARG A 281 -9.89 6.58 9.76
CA ARG A 281 -10.92 7.61 10.06
C ARG A 281 -12.19 6.99 10.67
N LEU A 282 -12.53 5.76 10.29
CA LEU A 282 -13.65 5.01 10.87
C LEU A 282 -13.31 4.32 12.21
N GLY A 283 -12.06 4.40 12.66
CA GLY A 283 -11.61 3.75 13.90
C GLY A 283 -11.59 2.23 13.81
N VAL A 284 -11.41 1.67 12.60
CA VAL A 284 -11.35 0.25 12.33
C VAL A 284 -9.89 -0.17 12.25
N GLU A 285 -9.45 -0.98 13.22
CA GLU A 285 -8.13 -1.62 13.14
C GLU A 285 -8.21 -2.83 12.19
N PRO A 286 -7.41 -2.85 11.09
CA PRO A 286 -7.33 -4.04 10.24
C PRO A 286 -6.68 -5.19 11.01
N ASP A 287 -7.08 -6.42 10.69
CA ASP A 287 -6.36 -7.58 11.22
C ASP A 287 -4.95 -7.70 10.63
N ARG A 288 -4.14 -8.59 11.19
CA ARG A 288 -2.74 -8.78 10.78
C ARG A 288 -2.60 -9.10 9.28
N SER A 289 -3.51 -9.88 8.70
CA SER A 289 -3.43 -10.27 7.29
C SER A 289 -3.74 -9.07 6.39
N LEU A 290 -4.83 -8.36 6.65
CA LEU A 290 -5.22 -7.16 5.90
C LEU A 290 -4.18 -6.04 6.06
N ALA A 291 -3.66 -5.83 7.27
CA ALA A 291 -2.65 -4.81 7.52
C ALA A 291 -1.36 -5.08 6.72
N THR A 292 -0.94 -6.36 6.66
CA THR A 292 0.21 -6.78 5.86
C THR A 292 -0.06 -6.60 4.36
N ALA A 293 -1.27 -6.93 3.91
CA ALA A 293 -1.67 -6.79 2.51
C ALA A 293 -1.68 -5.32 2.05
N LEU A 294 -2.31 -4.43 2.81
CA LEU A 294 -2.35 -3.00 2.51
C LEU A 294 -0.94 -2.39 2.51
N LEU A 295 -0.10 -2.74 3.50
CA LEU A 295 1.29 -2.27 3.55
C LEU A 295 2.08 -2.75 2.32
N TYR A 296 1.87 -3.99 1.88
CA TYR A 296 2.52 -4.52 0.69
C TYR A 296 2.05 -3.80 -0.58
N GLY A 297 0.74 -3.58 -0.73
CA GLY A 297 0.16 -2.81 -1.84
C GLY A 297 0.78 -1.42 -1.97
N ILE A 298 0.82 -0.66 -0.87
CA ILE A 298 1.46 0.66 -0.82
C ILE A 298 2.92 0.58 -1.28
N ARG A 299 3.70 -0.39 -0.78
CA ARG A 299 5.11 -0.53 -1.15
C ARG A 299 5.31 -0.88 -2.62
N ILE A 300 4.48 -1.71 -3.21
CA ILE A 300 4.61 -2.11 -4.62
C ILE A 300 4.32 -0.92 -5.54
N ASP A 301 3.21 -0.22 -5.34
CA ASP A 301 2.78 0.86 -6.22
C ASP A 301 3.66 2.11 -6.10
N THR A 302 4.09 2.41 -4.89
CA THR A 302 5.06 3.49 -4.64
C THR A 302 6.50 3.12 -4.95
N LYS A 303 6.77 1.85 -5.32
CA LYS A 303 8.12 1.30 -5.50
C LYS A 303 9.01 1.58 -4.30
N ASP A 304 8.64 1.05 -3.14
CA ASP A 304 9.28 1.31 -1.84
C ASP A 304 9.45 2.82 -1.58
N PHE A 305 8.38 3.57 -1.81
CA PHE A 305 8.31 5.01 -1.61
C PHE A 305 9.21 5.87 -2.53
N THR A 306 9.73 5.30 -3.63
CA THR A 306 10.63 6.00 -4.57
C THR A 306 9.93 6.56 -5.81
N ARG A 307 8.64 6.29 -6.00
CA ARG A 307 7.84 6.70 -7.14
C ARG A 307 6.46 7.18 -6.67
N SER A 308 6.03 8.33 -7.22
CA SER A 308 4.67 8.85 -7.05
C SER A 308 4.15 8.80 -5.60
N THR A 309 4.96 9.25 -4.64
CA THR A 309 4.59 9.25 -3.22
C THR A 309 4.07 10.59 -2.73
N SER A 310 3.24 10.50 -1.69
CA SER A 310 2.63 11.58 -0.94
C SER A 310 2.78 11.34 0.57
N ILE A 311 2.49 12.36 1.38
CA ILE A 311 2.52 12.22 2.85
C ILE A 311 1.55 11.13 3.35
N PRO A 312 0.29 11.06 2.83
CA PRO A 312 -0.62 9.97 3.18
C PRO A 312 -0.04 8.57 3.04
N ASP A 313 0.77 8.30 2.01
CA ASP A 313 1.38 6.97 1.83
C ASP A 313 2.31 6.59 2.99
N PHE A 314 3.06 7.56 3.51
CA PHE A 314 3.95 7.34 4.66
C PHE A 314 3.17 7.19 5.97
N GLU A 315 2.09 7.96 6.13
CA GLU A 315 1.24 7.89 7.31
C GLU A 315 0.49 6.56 7.38
N ALA A 316 -0.10 6.12 6.26
CA ALA A 316 -0.72 4.81 6.12
C ALA A 316 0.28 3.67 6.35
N ALA A 317 1.48 3.75 5.77
CA ALA A 317 2.50 2.74 6.03
C ALA A 317 2.92 2.68 7.51
N ALA A 318 3.03 3.85 8.17
CA ALA A 318 3.38 3.94 9.57
C ALA A 318 2.29 3.41 10.51
N SER A 319 1.01 3.60 10.18
CA SER A 319 -0.11 3.07 10.96
C SER A 319 -0.26 1.55 10.81
N LEU A 320 0.02 1.00 9.63
CA LEU A 320 -0.08 -0.43 9.32
C LEU A 320 1.11 -1.24 9.84
N SER A 321 2.31 -0.65 9.86
CA SER A 321 3.56 -1.34 10.20
C SER A 321 3.52 -2.08 11.56
N PRO A 322 2.98 -1.51 12.66
CA PRO A 322 2.86 -2.22 13.94
C PRO A 322 1.92 -3.44 13.91
N LEU A 323 0.98 -3.49 12.97
CA LEU A 323 -0.02 -4.54 12.84
C LEU A 323 0.41 -5.64 11.86
N ALA A 324 1.24 -5.28 10.88
CA ALA A 324 1.74 -6.16 9.84
C ALA A 324 2.60 -7.32 10.38
N ASP A 325 2.67 -8.40 9.61
CA ASP A 325 3.60 -9.51 9.80
C ASP A 325 4.81 -9.34 8.86
N GLU A 326 5.87 -8.72 9.38
CA GLU A 326 7.13 -8.50 8.66
C GLU A 326 7.71 -9.81 8.10
N SER A 327 7.57 -10.92 8.82
CA SER A 327 8.14 -12.21 8.40
C SER A 327 7.38 -12.83 7.23
N THR A 328 6.06 -12.63 7.19
CA THR A 328 5.24 -13.03 6.05
C THR A 328 5.47 -12.09 4.88
N LEU A 329 5.56 -10.79 5.12
CA LEU A 329 5.86 -9.78 4.09
C LEU A 329 7.19 -10.07 3.37
N GLU A 330 8.27 -10.37 4.11
CA GLU A 330 9.56 -10.75 3.52
C GLU A 330 9.44 -11.99 2.61
N ARG A 331 8.62 -12.97 2.99
CA ARG A 331 8.38 -14.19 2.21
C ARG A 331 7.53 -13.95 0.97
N VAL A 332 6.66 -12.94 1.00
CA VAL A 332 5.87 -12.49 -0.16
C VAL A 332 6.76 -11.74 -1.14
N GLU A 333 7.63 -10.84 -0.66
CA GLU A 333 8.57 -10.05 -1.46
C GLU A 333 9.70 -10.88 -2.08
N SER A 334 10.07 -11.97 -1.43
CA SER A 334 11.15 -12.86 -1.88
C SER A 334 10.70 -14.31 -1.78
N PRO A 335 9.76 -14.74 -2.65
CA PRO A 335 9.27 -16.10 -2.61
C PRO A 335 10.40 -17.08 -2.91
N SER A 336 10.41 -18.22 -2.20
CA SER A 336 11.44 -19.23 -2.42
C SER A 336 11.37 -19.78 -3.84
N VAL A 337 12.48 -19.72 -4.56
CA VAL A 337 12.63 -20.29 -5.91
C VAL A 337 13.08 -21.75 -5.84
N SER A 338 12.60 -22.58 -6.77
CA SER A 338 13.01 -23.99 -6.85
C SER A 338 14.45 -24.10 -7.34
N GLN A 339 15.15 -25.19 -7.00
CA GLN A 339 16.49 -25.47 -7.54
C GLN A 339 16.49 -25.49 -9.07
N GLU A 340 15.42 -26.02 -9.66
CA GLU A 340 15.23 -26.04 -11.11
C GLU A 340 15.12 -24.63 -11.69
N THR A 341 14.36 -23.74 -11.06
CA THR A 341 14.25 -22.33 -11.47
C THR A 341 15.62 -21.66 -11.51
N LEU A 342 16.42 -21.85 -10.45
CA LEU A 342 17.78 -21.29 -10.38
C LEU A 342 18.70 -21.89 -11.45
N ARG A 343 18.59 -23.19 -11.72
CA ARG A 343 19.37 -23.86 -12.77
C ARG A 343 18.99 -23.32 -14.15
N VAL A 344 17.69 -23.21 -14.44
CA VAL A 344 17.18 -22.67 -15.71
C VAL A 344 17.62 -21.23 -15.89
N LEU A 345 17.52 -20.40 -14.85
CA LEU A 345 18.02 -19.02 -14.88
C LEU A 345 19.54 -18.97 -15.12
N ALA A 346 20.33 -19.80 -14.45
CA ALA A 346 21.78 -19.87 -14.66
C ALA A 346 22.11 -20.24 -16.12
N ASN A 347 21.45 -21.27 -16.65
CA ASN A 347 21.60 -21.67 -18.05
C ASN A 347 21.17 -20.57 -19.02
N ALA A 348 20.08 -19.86 -18.71
CA ALA A 348 19.59 -18.75 -19.54
C ALA A 348 20.57 -17.57 -19.54
N ILE A 349 21.21 -17.30 -18.41
CA ILE A 349 22.26 -16.28 -18.30
C ILE A 349 23.49 -16.72 -19.08
N GLU A 350 23.97 -17.95 -18.90
CA GLU A 350 25.21 -18.43 -19.53
C GLU A 350 25.06 -18.63 -21.05
N GLY A 351 23.92 -19.14 -21.51
CA GLY A 351 23.61 -19.51 -22.90
C GLY A 351 22.93 -18.42 -23.75
N ARG A 352 22.96 -17.15 -23.30
CA ARG A 352 22.31 -16.04 -24.01
C ARG A 352 23.01 -15.69 -25.33
N ASP A 353 22.27 -15.67 -26.44
CA ASP A 353 22.64 -15.01 -27.69
C ASP A 353 22.05 -13.59 -27.70
N VAL A 354 22.90 -12.57 -27.66
CA VAL A 354 22.51 -11.16 -27.61
C VAL A 354 22.74 -10.51 -28.96
N ARG A 355 21.66 -9.99 -29.57
CA ARG A 355 21.70 -9.26 -30.83
C ARG A 355 20.96 -7.93 -30.68
N GLY A 356 21.72 -6.84 -30.64
CA GLY A 356 21.17 -5.51 -30.39
C GLY A 356 20.45 -5.47 -29.04
N SER A 357 19.16 -5.14 -29.05
CA SER A 357 18.30 -5.09 -27.87
C SER A 357 17.53 -6.39 -27.60
N THR A 358 17.90 -7.50 -28.24
CA THR A 358 17.18 -8.77 -28.15
C THR A 358 18.08 -9.89 -27.63
N VAL A 359 17.52 -10.73 -26.76
CA VAL A 359 18.15 -11.95 -26.24
C VAL A 359 17.34 -13.17 -26.63
N ALA A 360 18.00 -14.21 -27.14
CA ALA A 360 17.46 -15.56 -27.21
C ALA A 360 18.34 -16.51 -26.39
N SER A 361 17.75 -17.46 -25.66
CA SER A 361 18.54 -18.41 -24.86
C SER A 361 17.90 -19.79 -24.81
N CYS A 362 18.68 -20.80 -25.20
CA CYS A 362 18.36 -22.21 -24.97
C CYS A 362 18.80 -22.61 -23.56
N VAL A 363 17.89 -23.14 -22.73
CA VAL A 363 18.21 -23.59 -21.36
C VAL A 363 18.41 -25.10 -21.25
N GLY A 364 18.27 -25.81 -22.37
CA GLY A 364 18.36 -27.26 -22.46
C GLY A 364 17.09 -27.96 -21.97
N GLU A 365 17.28 -29.15 -21.39
CA GLU A 365 16.21 -29.93 -20.79
C GLU A 365 15.66 -29.22 -19.56
N ILE A 366 14.34 -29.20 -19.38
CA ILE A 366 13.63 -28.61 -18.24
C ILE A 366 12.67 -29.62 -17.62
N SER A 367 12.31 -29.43 -16.36
CA SER A 367 11.21 -30.20 -15.73
C SER A 367 9.94 -29.38 -15.48
N ASP A 368 10.02 -28.07 -15.69
CA ASP A 368 8.92 -27.13 -15.42
C ASP A 368 8.97 -25.96 -16.42
N ARG A 369 7.93 -25.83 -17.24
CA ARG A 369 7.81 -24.78 -18.26
C ARG A 369 7.70 -23.37 -17.68
N ASP A 370 7.20 -23.22 -16.46
CA ASP A 370 6.97 -21.91 -15.85
C ASP A 370 8.31 -21.23 -15.50
N THR A 371 9.39 -22.02 -15.36
CA THR A 371 10.75 -21.52 -15.15
C THR A 371 11.29 -20.71 -16.36
N LEU A 372 10.80 -20.98 -17.58
CA LEU A 372 11.20 -20.24 -18.79
C LEU A 372 10.71 -18.79 -18.74
N ALA A 373 9.47 -18.58 -18.26
CA ALA A 373 8.90 -17.25 -18.09
C ALA A 373 9.71 -16.42 -17.08
N GLN A 374 10.06 -17.02 -15.94
CA GLN A 374 10.86 -16.38 -14.90
C GLN A 374 12.27 -16.03 -15.40
N ALA A 375 12.89 -16.93 -16.16
CA ALA A 375 14.20 -16.67 -16.75
C ALA A 375 14.13 -15.56 -17.81
N ALA A 376 13.11 -15.54 -18.67
CA ALA A 376 12.91 -14.49 -19.67
C ALA A 376 12.75 -13.11 -19.02
N GLU A 377 11.91 -13.02 -17.99
CA GLU A 377 11.70 -11.79 -17.22
C GLU A 377 13.00 -11.30 -16.57
N ARG A 378 13.79 -12.21 -15.99
CA ARG A 378 15.06 -11.83 -15.37
C ARG A 378 16.14 -11.42 -16.38
N LEU A 379 16.18 -12.03 -17.56
CA LEU A 379 17.07 -11.59 -18.64
C LEU A 379 16.65 -10.24 -19.21
N LEU A 380 15.37 -9.88 -19.08
CA LEU A 380 14.86 -8.61 -19.56
C LEU A 380 15.51 -7.48 -18.78
N ASP A 381 15.90 -7.67 -17.52
CA ASP A 381 16.61 -6.67 -16.69
C ASP A 381 18.01 -6.29 -17.19
N LEU A 382 18.58 -7.03 -18.15
CA LEU A 382 19.89 -6.71 -18.72
C LEU A 382 19.89 -5.33 -19.40
N ASP A 383 20.98 -4.57 -19.18
CA ASP A 383 21.13 -3.24 -19.76
C ASP A 383 21.09 -3.30 -21.29
N GLY A 384 20.28 -2.41 -21.89
CA GLY A 384 20.06 -2.36 -23.33
C GLY A 384 19.12 -3.43 -23.92
N ILE A 385 18.56 -4.34 -23.12
CA ILE A 385 17.65 -5.40 -23.59
C ILE A 385 16.18 -4.95 -23.51
N ALA A 386 15.49 -5.09 -24.63
CA ALA A 386 14.07 -4.78 -24.80
C ALA A 386 13.23 -6.02 -25.11
N VAL A 387 13.83 -7.10 -25.59
CA VAL A 387 13.13 -8.35 -25.95
C VAL A 387 13.93 -9.54 -25.47
N THR A 388 13.26 -10.52 -24.87
CA THR A 388 13.86 -11.79 -24.47
C THR A 388 13.02 -12.94 -24.98
N PHE A 389 13.68 -14.04 -25.33
CA PHE A 389 13.06 -15.30 -25.66
C PHE A 389 13.86 -16.45 -25.06
N VAL A 390 13.30 -17.12 -24.05
CA VAL A 390 13.93 -18.24 -23.38
C VAL A 390 13.16 -19.51 -23.70
N TYR A 391 13.87 -20.54 -24.12
CA TYR A 391 13.28 -21.80 -24.54
C TYR A 391 14.08 -23.01 -24.05
N GLY A 392 13.38 -24.10 -23.81
CA GLY A 392 13.93 -25.36 -23.36
C GLY A 392 13.04 -26.50 -23.83
N TYR A 393 13.38 -27.74 -23.50
CA TYR A 393 12.62 -28.90 -23.94
C TYR A 393 12.31 -29.89 -22.82
N MET A 394 11.13 -30.48 -22.88
CA MET A 394 10.69 -31.56 -22.01
C MET A 394 9.67 -32.43 -22.72
N ASP A 395 9.65 -33.73 -22.42
CA ASP A 395 8.65 -34.67 -22.95
C ASP A 395 8.45 -34.63 -24.47
N GLY A 396 9.54 -34.48 -25.24
CA GLY A 396 9.50 -34.46 -26.70
C GLY A 396 9.01 -33.14 -27.32
N VAL A 397 8.89 -32.07 -26.53
CA VAL A 397 8.39 -30.76 -26.97
C VAL A 397 9.34 -29.65 -26.50
N VAL A 398 9.65 -28.72 -27.39
CA VAL A 398 10.30 -27.45 -27.06
C VAL A 398 9.23 -26.47 -26.60
N TYR A 399 9.43 -25.88 -25.43
CA TYR A 399 8.64 -24.79 -24.90
C TYR A 399 9.46 -23.50 -24.94
N GLY A 400 8.80 -22.39 -25.26
CA GLY A 400 9.42 -21.07 -25.29
C GLY A 400 8.56 -20.03 -24.59
N SER A 401 9.21 -19.05 -23.96
CA SER A 401 8.58 -17.88 -23.35
C SER A 401 9.30 -16.61 -23.80
N ALA A 402 8.55 -15.68 -24.37
CA ALA A 402 9.05 -14.37 -24.75
C ALA A 402 8.49 -13.25 -23.86
N ARG A 403 9.30 -12.23 -23.61
CA ARG A 403 8.93 -10.99 -22.93
C ARG A 403 9.51 -9.79 -23.66
N SER A 404 8.79 -8.67 -23.67
CA SER A 404 9.33 -7.39 -24.15
C SER A 404 8.98 -6.22 -23.24
N ARG A 405 9.81 -5.17 -23.30
CA ARG A 405 9.55 -3.84 -22.75
C ARG A 405 9.28 -2.85 -23.88
N GLY A 406 8.21 -2.06 -23.75
CA GLY A 406 7.81 -1.06 -24.74
C GLY A 406 6.75 -1.58 -25.74
N THR A 407 6.38 -0.72 -26.70
CA THR A 407 5.27 -0.98 -27.65
C THR A 407 5.72 -1.11 -29.11
N ASP A 408 7.02 -1.21 -29.34
CA ASP A 408 7.58 -1.13 -30.70
C ASP A 408 7.57 -2.47 -31.44
N LEU A 409 7.40 -3.58 -30.72
CA LEU A 409 7.40 -4.94 -31.25
C LEU A 409 6.37 -5.80 -30.51
N ASP A 410 5.45 -6.41 -31.27
CA ASP A 410 4.51 -7.40 -30.76
C ASP A 410 5.20 -8.78 -30.70
N VAL A 411 5.55 -9.25 -29.51
CA VAL A 411 6.24 -10.54 -29.35
C VAL A 411 5.33 -11.74 -29.64
N GLY A 412 4.00 -11.55 -29.54
CA GLY A 412 3.01 -12.56 -29.89
C GLY A 412 2.99 -12.84 -31.38
N GLU A 413 2.92 -11.80 -32.20
CA GLU A 413 3.04 -11.92 -33.66
C GLU A 413 4.42 -12.42 -34.08
N LEU A 414 5.49 -11.91 -33.46
CA LEU A 414 6.86 -12.38 -33.75
C LEU A 414 7.00 -13.90 -33.55
N LEU A 415 6.51 -14.43 -32.42
CA LEU A 415 6.59 -15.88 -32.18
C LEU A 415 5.68 -16.68 -33.12
N ARG A 416 4.50 -16.13 -33.52
CA ARG A 416 3.64 -16.76 -34.53
C ARG A 416 4.40 -16.88 -35.86
N ASP A 417 4.95 -15.79 -36.36
CA ASP A 417 5.72 -15.78 -37.62
C ASP A 417 6.91 -16.75 -37.56
N ALA A 418 7.61 -16.80 -36.42
CA ALA A 418 8.77 -17.66 -36.24
C ALA A 418 8.42 -19.16 -36.10
N LEU A 419 7.36 -19.51 -35.37
CA LEU A 419 7.20 -20.89 -34.84
C LEU A 419 5.86 -21.56 -35.16
N ASP A 420 4.80 -20.84 -35.56
CA ASP A 420 3.54 -21.48 -36.03
C ASP A 420 3.74 -22.45 -37.21
N PRO A 421 4.64 -22.20 -38.18
CA PRO A 421 4.84 -23.13 -39.29
C PRO A 421 5.31 -24.53 -38.87
N VAL A 422 5.86 -24.67 -37.66
CA VAL A 422 6.47 -25.90 -37.15
C VAL A 422 5.90 -26.35 -35.79
N GLY A 423 4.92 -25.62 -35.26
CA GLY A 423 4.40 -25.84 -33.91
C GLY A 423 3.16 -24.99 -33.66
N SER A 424 3.09 -24.40 -32.47
CA SER A 424 2.08 -23.43 -32.09
C SER A 424 2.71 -22.34 -31.24
N ALA A 425 2.40 -21.09 -31.56
CA ALA A 425 2.85 -19.92 -30.84
C ALA A 425 1.73 -18.88 -30.72
N GLY A 426 1.86 -18.00 -29.74
CA GLY A 426 0.93 -16.91 -29.55
C GLY A 426 1.09 -16.21 -28.21
N GLY A 427 0.30 -15.17 -28.02
CA GLY A 427 0.34 -14.33 -26.85
C GLY A 427 -0.10 -12.91 -27.18
N HIS A 428 0.27 -12.00 -26.28
CA HIS A 428 0.04 -10.57 -26.36
C HIS A 428 1.31 -9.85 -26.83
N ALA A 429 1.19 -8.54 -27.04
CA ALA A 429 2.29 -7.71 -27.53
C ALA A 429 3.54 -7.72 -26.65
N THR A 430 3.40 -7.95 -25.33
CA THR A 430 4.50 -7.91 -24.35
C THR A 430 4.88 -9.28 -23.77
N MET A 431 4.04 -10.29 -23.96
CA MET A 431 4.30 -11.64 -23.45
C MET A 431 3.73 -12.69 -24.39
N ALA A 432 4.52 -13.71 -24.71
CA ALA A 432 4.10 -14.76 -25.61
C ALA A 432 4.76 -16.10 -25.27
N GLY A 433 4.16 -17.18 -25.76
CA GLY A 433 4.63 -18.54 -25.59
C GLY A 433 4.66 -19.30 -26.91
N ALA A 434 5.48 -20.35 -26.97
CA ALA A 434 5.57 -21.25 -28.11
C ALA A 434 5.76 -22.70 -27.67
N GLN A 435 5.28 -23.62 -28.52
CA GLN A 435 5.38 -25.07 -28.37
C GLN A 435 5.74 -25.69 -29.72
N VAL A 436 6.86 -26.40 -29.80
CA VAL A 436 7.34 -27.03 -31.03
C VAL A 436 7.66 -28.50 -30.75
N PRO A 437 6.96 -29.46 -31.39
CA PRO A 437 7.30 -30.88 -31.26
C PRO A 437 8.73 -31.14 -31.76
N LEU A 438 9.55 -31.84 -30.96
CA LEU A 438 10.94 -32.12 -31.33
C LEU A 438 11.02 -32.99 -32.59
N GLY A 439 10.23 -34.06 -32.67
CA GLY A 439 10.09 -34.89 -33.87
C GLY A 439 11.43 -35.23 -34.53
N ILE A 440 11.64 -34.73 -35.77
CA ILE A 440 12.84 -34.97 -36.59
C ILE A 440 14.13 -34.42 -35.94
N LEU A 441 14.03 -33.45 -35.01
CA LEU A 441 15.18 -32.89 -34.29
C LEU A 441 15.80 -33.90 -33.32
N GLU A 442 15.03 -34.84 -32.77
CA GLU A 442 15.56 -35.94 -31.95
C GLU A 442 16.44 -36.87 -32.80
N GLU A 443 16.00 -37.21 -34.02
CA GLU A 443 16.76 -38.06 -34.94
C GLU A 443 18.06 -37.39 -35.43
N ALA A 444 18.06 -36.06 -35.59
CA ALA A 444 19.25 -35.30 -35.99
C ALA A 444 20.32 -35.22 -34.88
N SER A 445 19.95 -35.44 -33.62
CA SER A 445 20.84 -35.36 -32.46
C SER A 445 21.72 -36.61 -32.22
N GLU A 446 21.64 -37.63 -33.09
CA GLU A 446 22.51 -38.81 -32.98
C GLU A 446 24.01 -38.50 -33.21
N SER A 447 24.35 -37.31 -33.74
CA SER A 447 25.73 -36.88 -34.03
C SER A 447 26.16 -35.54 -33.42
N GLU A 448 25.22 -34.74 -32.91
CA GLU A 448 25.41 -33.42 -32.27
C GLU A 448 24.57 -33.34 -31.00
N SER A 449 24.87 -32.43 -30.07
CA SER A 449 24.03 -32.33 -28.87
C SER A 449 22.63 -31.82 -29.23
N LEU A 450 21.58 -32.45 -28.70
CA LEU A 450 20.19 -32.03 -28.92
C LEU A 450 19.99 -30.53 -28.59
N ALA A 451 20.69 -30.04 -27.57
CA ALA A 451 20.67 -28.64 -27.19
C ALA A 451 21.15 -27.71 -28.31
N GLU A 452 22.27 -28.04 -28.98
CA GLU A 452 22.79 -27.25 -30.11
C GLU A 452 21.83 -27.29 -31.32
N VAL A 453 21.23 -28.44 -31.59
CA VAL A 453 20.26 -28.60 -32.69
C VAL A 453 19.01 -27.76 -32.44
N VAL A 454 18.46 -27.84 -31.22
CA VAL A 454 17.30 -27.03 -30.81
C VAL A 454 17.65 -25.56 -30.82
N GLU A 455 18.82 -25.18 -30.30
CA GLU A 455 19.28 -23.80 -30.28
C GLU A 455 19.37 -23.23 -31.70
N ALA A 456 20.06 -23.90 -32.61
CA ALA A 456 20.21 -23.45 -33.99
C ALA A 456 18.86 -23.32 -34.72
N PHE A 457 17.95 -24.26 -34.50
CA PHE A 457 16.64 -24.27 -35.14
C PHE A 457 15.71 -23.17 -34.60
N VAL A 458 15.62 -23.03 -33.28
CA VAL A 458 14.67 -22.15 -32.61
C VAL A 458 15.17 -20.70 -32.63
N SER A 459 16.42 -20.45 -32.23
CA SER A 459 16.98 -19.09 -32.31
C SER A 459 17.09 -18.61 -33.75
N GLY A 460 17.42 -19.50 -34.69
CA GLY A 460 17.51 -19.18 -36.12
C GLY A 460 16.20 -18.61 -36.64
N ARG A 461 15.08 -19.31 -36.42
CA ARG A 461 13.76 -18.80 -36.84
C ARG A 461 13.33 -17.56 -36.10
N PHE A 462 13.60 -17.48 -34.80
CA PHE A 462 13.26 -16.31 -34.01
C PHE A 462 13.96 -15.05 -34.52
N PHE A 463 15.27 -15.12 -34.78
CA PHE A 463 16.02 -13.98 -35.30
C PHE A 463 15.71 -13.67 -36.77
N GLU A 464 15.43 -14.68 -37.60
CA GLU A 464 14.98 -14.47 -38.99
C GLU A 464 13.64 -13.72 -39.02
N ALA A 465 12.67 -14.13 -38.21
CA ALA A 465 11.40 -13.44 -38.08
C ALA A 465 11.56 -12.02 -37.50
N LEU A 466 12.50 -11.82 -36.58
CA LEU A 466 12.80 -10.50 -36.02
C LEU A 466 13.39 -9.54 -37.06
N ASP A 467 14.28 -10.04 -37.93
CA ASP A 467 14.87 -9.24 -39.01
C ASP A 467 13.83 -8.86 -40.07
N ASP A 468 12.82 -9.70 -40.30
CA ASP A 468 11.69 -9.45 -41.19
C ASP A 468 10.55 -8.64 -40.55
N ALA A 469 10.55 -8.49 -39.22
CA ALA A 469 9.51 -7.78 -38.50
C ALA A 469 9.51 -6.29 -38.89
N PRO A 470 8.34 -5.71 -39.21
CA PRO A 470 8.26 -4.29 -39.56
C PRO A 470 8.70 -3.43 -38.38
N THR A 471 9.81 -2.72 -38.52
CA THR A 471 10.17 -1.65 -37.58
C THR A 471 9.11 -0.55 -37.68
N ARG A 472 8.36 -0.34 -36.61
CA ARG A 472 7.45 0.82 -36.53
C ARG A 472 8.32 2.08 -36.69
N PRO A 473 7.93 3.06 -37.51
CA PRO A 473 8.69 4.32 -37.60
C PRO A 473 8.82 4.88 -36.18
N PRO A 474 9.98 5.47 -35.82
CA PRO A 474 10.13 6.08 -34.51
C PRO A 474 8.98 7.07 -34.32
N ASP A 475 8.21 6.87 -33.26
CA ASP A 475 7.12 7.77 -32.93
C ASP A 475 7.72 9.17 -32.85
N ALA A 476 7.14 10.11 -33.59
CA ALA A 476 7.59 11.49 -33.54
C ALA A 476 7.28 11.97 -32.14
N GLY A 477 8.27 11.88 -31.23
CA GLY A 477 8.12 12.28 -29.84
C GLY A 477 7.49 13.67 -29.75
N PRO A 478 6.76 13.96 -28.66
CA PRO A 478 6.02 15.20 -28.54
C PRO A 478 6.96 16.37 -28.84
N LYS A 479 6.67 17.09 -29.94
CA LYS A 479 7.33 18.35 -30.23
C LYS A 479 6.95 19.32 -29.12
N PHE A 480 7.78 19.43 -28.10
CA PHE A 480 7.72 20.55 -27.20
C PHE A 480 7.93 21.81 -28.04
N SER A 481 6.88 22.62 -28.11
CA SER A 481 6.97 23.96 -28.68
C SER A 481 7.89 24.76 -27.78
N THR A 482 9.08 25.10 -28.27
CA THR A 482 9.88 26.17 -27.69
C THR A 482 9.38 27.48 -28.28
N ASP A 483 8.25 27.96 -27.78
CA ASP A 483 7.81 29.36 -27.88
C ASP A 483 7.11 29.75 -26.58
#